data_AF-A0A931RLD3-F1
#
_entry.id   AF-A0A931RLD3-F1
#
_cell.length_a   1.000
_cell.length_b   1.000
_cell.length_c   1.000
_cell.angle_alpha   90.00
_cell.angle_beta   90.00
_cell.angle_gamma   90.00
#
_symmetry.space_group_name_H-M   'P 1'
#
loop_
_entity.id
_entity.type
_entity.pdbx_description
1 polymer ?
#
loop_
_entity_poly.entity_id
_entity_poly.type
_entity_poly.pdbx_seq_one_letter_code
_entity_poly.pdbx_strand_id
1 'polypeptide(L)'
;MAKLFQQLPSVEAMLAGVFALAYAYFFVIARDAMMYSLSLLLLGIFSLKVMIALFGRLRNVNEYFARVAMVLGVIGTAGMAVHGGYDLANAINPPTFMSSDLPSQVDPRGLLSFGFTGVAILKFSYLMRKDNYFPTNLQFVGAILGTLLIVIYLARLTVMDPTNPVLLYPVLLNGFILSPLWYFWIGFLFKRK
;
A
#
# COMPACT_ATOMS: atom_id res chain seq x y z
N MET A 1 -14.67 -8.02 -23.10
CA MET A 1 -14.42 -6.97 -22.08
C MET A 1 -14.36 -7.48 -20.65
N ALA A 2 -15.30 -8.32 -20.18
CA ALA A 2 -15.32 -8.80 -18.78
C ALA A 2 -14.01 -9.48 -18.32
N LYS A 3 -13.44 -10.37 -19.14
CA LYS A 3 -12.17 -11.09 -18.85
C LYS A 3 -10.96 -10.17 -18.67
N LEU A 4 -10.88 -9.08 -19.45
CA LEU A 4 -9.77 -8.11 -19.38
C LEU A 4 -9.81 -7.30 -18.08
N PHE A 5 -11.03 -7.01 -17.61
CA PHE A 5 -11.30 -6.29 -16.35
C PHE A 5 -10.95 -7.12 -15.09
N GLN A 6 -10.74 -8.44 -15.22
CA GLN A 6 -10.44 -9.36 -14.12
C GLN A 6 -8.98 -9.81 -14.14
N GLN A 7 -8.43 -10.10 -15.32
CA GLN A 7 -7.05 -10.59 -15.46
C GLN A 7 -6.00 -9.53 -15.15
N LEU A 8 -6.23 -8.28 -15.60
CA LEU A 8 -5.28 -7.20 -15.34
C LEU A 8 -5.15 -6.93 -13.83
N PRO A 9 -6.23 -6.71 -13.05
CA PRO A 9 -6.11 -6.53 -11.59
C PRO A 9 -5.46 -7.68 -10.85
N SER A 10 -5.56 -8.92 -11.35
CA SER A 10 -4.89 -10.06 -10.73
C SER A 10 -3.36 -9.95 -10.82
N VAL A 11 -2.83 -9.67 -12.02
CA VAL A 11 -1.37 -9.52 -12.23
C VAL A 11 -0.84 -8.32 -11.45
N GLU A 12 -1.57 -7.21 -11.48
CA GLU A 12 -1.22 -5.98 -10.77
C GLU A 12 -1.17 -6.19 -9.26
N ALA A 13 -2.13 -6.94 -8.70
CA ALA A 13 -2.09 -7.32 -7.28
C ALA A 13 -0.90 -8.23 -6.97
N MET A 14 -0.56 -9.18 -7.84
CA MET A 14 0.62 -10.04 -7.65
C MET A 14 1.91 -9.22 -7.68
N LEU A 15 2.05 -8.30 -8.63
CA LEU A 15 3.20 -7.41 -8.72
C LEU A 15 3.29 -6.50 -7.49
N ALA A 16 2.18 -5.93 -7.02
CA ALA A 16 2.16 -5.17 -5.78
C ALA A 16 2.65 -6.02 -4.59
N GLY A 17 2.21 -7.27 -4.46
CA GLY A 17 2.71 -8.18 -3.42
C GLY A 17 4.22 -8.43 -3.50
N VAL A 18 4.77 -8.61 -4.71
CA VAL A 18 6.22 -8.77 -4.94
C VAL A 18 6.98 -7.50 -4.56
N PHE A 19 6.51 -6.33 -4.98
CA PHE A 19 7.19 -5.06 -4.69
C PHE A 19 7.05 -4.62 -3.23
N ALA A 20 6.01 -5.07 -2.50
CA ALA A 20 5.94 -4.93 -1.06
C ALA A 20 7.06 -5.73 -0.35
N LEU A 21 7.29 -6.98 -0.77
CA LEU A 21 8.40 -7.79 -0.26
C LEU A 21 9.76 -7.18 -0.62
N ALA A 22 9.92 -6.77 -1.88
CA ALA A 22 11.15 -6.16 -2.37
C ALA A 22 11.46 -4.87 -1.59
N TYR A 23 10.47 -4.00 -1.39
CA TYR A 23 10.60 -2.79 -0.59
C TYR A 23 11.09 -3.12 0.83
N ALA A 24 10.44 -4.06 1.52
CA ALA A 24 10.81 -4.44 2.88
C ALA A 24 12.24 -5.00 2.97
N TYR A 25 12.61 -5.86 2.02
CA TYR A 25 13.95 -6.44 1.92
C TYR A 25 15.01 -5.37 1.68
N PHE A 26 14.84 -4.53 0.66
CA PHE A 26 15.83 -3.51 0.32
C PHE A 26 15.90 -2.38 1.35
N PHE A 27 14.80 -2.07 2.03
CA PHE A 27 14.77 -1.05 3.06
C PHE A 27 15.46 -1.50 4.35
N VAL A 28 15.14 -2.71 4.84
CA VAL A 28 15.62 -3.14 6.18
C VAL A 28 16.89 -3.99 6.11
N ILE A 29 16.93 -4.95 5.18
CA ILE A 29 17.97 -5.98 5.13
C ILE A 29 19.14 -5.50 4.27
N ALA A 30 18.90 -5.23 2.99
CA ALA A 30 19.98 -4.82 2.08
C ALA A 30 20.38 -3.35 2.26
N ARG A 31 19.46 -2.51 2.78
CA ARG A 31 19.63 -1.06 2.98
C ARG A 31 20.09 -0.34 1.71
N ASP A 32 19.53 -0.72 0.57
CA ASP A 32 19.83 -0.15 -0.74
C ASP A 32 18.79 0.91 -1.09
N ALA A 33 19.22 2.18 -1.03
CA ALA A 33 18.38 3.35 -1.27
C ALA A 33 17.71 3.35 -2.64
N MET A 34 18.45 2.99 -3.69
CA MET A 34 17.90 2.98 -5.03
C MET A 34 16.83 1.90 -5.16
N MET A 35 17.12 0.70 -4.66
CA MET A 35 16.23 -0.45 -4.84
C MET A 35 14.98 -0.40 -3.98
N TYR A 36 15.05 0.07 -2.73
CA TYR A 36 13.82 0.25 -1.95
C TYR A 36 12.97 1.38 -2.55
N SER A 37 13.58 2.46 -3.04
CA SER A 37 12.81 3.59 -3.60
C SER A 37 12.08 3.20 -4.88
N LEU A 38 12.77 2.47 -5.78
CA LEU A 38 12.16 1.91 -6.98
C LEU A 38 11.04 0.91 -6.63
N SER A 39 11.25 0.07 -5.62
CA SER A 39 10.25 -0.89 -5.17
C SER A 39 9.00 -0.21 -4.63
N LEU A 40 9.15 0.87 -3.85
CA LEU A 40 8.04 1.67 -3.34
C LEU A 40 7.26 2.36 -4.46
N LEU A 41 7.97 2.90 -5.45
CA LEU A 41 7.37 3.52 -6.63
C LEU A 41 6.48 2.51 -7.38
N LEU A 42 7.03 1.34 -7.67
CA LEU A 42 6.33 0.29 -8.42
C LEU A 42 5.18 -0.31 -7.60
N LEU A 43 5.37 -0.48 -6.29
CA LEU A 43 4.30 -0.87 -5.38
C LEU A 43 3.11 0.08 -5.48
N GLY A 44 3.34 1.39 -5.43
CA GLY A 44 2.29 2.40 -5.58
C GLY A 44 1.57 2.32 -6.92
N ILE A 45 2.32 2.22 -8.02
CA ILE A 45 1.76 2.15 -9.39
C ILE A 45 0.87 0.91 -9.56
N PHE A 46 1.33 -0.27 -9.15
CA PHE A 46 0.57 -1.50 -9.32
C PHE A 46 -0.63 -1.57 -8.36
N SER A 47 -0.49 -1.04 -7.15
CA SER A 47 -1.58 -0.94 -6.17
C SER A 47 -2.74 -0.06 -6.65
N LEU A 48 -2.47 0.97 -7.46
CA LEU A 48 -3.50 1.87 -7.99
C LEU A 48 -4.62 1.10 -8.72
N LYS A 49 -4.24 0.17 -9.61
CA LYS A 49 -5.20 -0.64 -10.38
C LYS A 49 -5.96 -1.60 -9.49
N VAL A 50 -5.36 -2.08 -8.40
CA VAL A 50 -6.04 -2.92 -7.40
C VAL A 50 -7.17 -2.12 -6.72
N MET A 51 -6.92 -0.87 -6.31
CA MET A 51 -7.95 -0.02 -5.69
C MET A 51 -9.13 0.25 -6.63
N ILE A 52 -8.86 0.48 -7.92
CA ILE A 52 -9.89 0.68 -8.95
C ILE A 52 -10.70 -0.60 -9.17
N ALA A 53 -10.04 -1.77 -9.19
CA ALA A 53 -10.71 -3.05 -9.36
C ALA A 53 -11.62 -3.40 -8.17
N LEU A 54 -11.15 -3.15 -6.95
CA LEU A 54 -11.95 -3.31 -5.73
C LEU A 54 -13.20 -2.43 -5.78
N PHE A 55 -13.09 -1.18 -6.24
CA PHE A 55 -14.25 -0.32 -6.47
C PHE A 55 -15.22 -0.92 -7.48
N GLY A 56 -14.72 -1.34 -8.65
CA GLY A 56 -15.55 -1.94 -9.70
C GLY A 56 -16.38 -3.13 -9.20
N ARG A 57 -15.81 -3.92 -8.29
CA ARG A 57 -16.49 -5.04 -7.63
C ARG A 57 -17.48 -4.58 -6.56
N LEU A 58 -17.05 -3.73 -5.65
CA LEU A 58 -17.76 -3.43 -4.41
C LEU A 58 -18.76 -2.27 -4.53
N ARG A 59 -18.78 -1.53 -5.65
CA ARG A 59 -19.73 -0.42 -5.87
C ARG A 59 -21.20 -0.86 -5.79
N ASN A 60 -21.51 -2.11 -6.13
CA ASN A 60 -22.88 -2.64 -6.07
C ASN A 60 -23.33 -2.97 -4.63
N VAL A 61 -22.39 -3.07 -3.68
CA VAL A 61 -22.69 -3.30 -2.26
C VAL A 61 -23.11 -1.99 -1.59
N ASN A 62 -22.33 -0.93 -1.79
CA ASN A 62 -22.64 0.43 -1.38
C ASN A 62 -21.78 1.40 -2.18
N GLU A 63 -22.38 2.11 -3.13
CA GLU A 63 -21.63 2.92 -4.07
C GLU A 63 -20.89 4.09 -3.40
N TYR A 64 -21.54 4.77 -2.46
CA TYR A 64 -20.96 5.92 -1.76
C TYR A 64 -19.69 5.51 -0.99
N PHE A 65 -19.78 4.47 -0.17
CA PHE A 65 -18.62 3.96 0.59
C PHE A 65 -17.52 3.44 -0.34
N ALA A 66 -17.88 2.74 -1.41
CA ALA A 66 -16.91 2.22 -2.36
C ALA A 66 -16.17 3.36 -3.07
N ARG A 67 -16.87 4.43 -3.44
CA ARG A 67 -16.29 5.61 -4.10
C ARG A 67 -15.33 6.35 -3.18
N VAL A 68 -15.71 6.56 -1.92
CA VAL A 68 -14.81 7.17 -0.92
C VAL A 68 -13.57 6.30 -0.70
N ALA A 69 -13.74 4.98 -0.55
CA ALA A 69 -12.62 4.04 -0.42
C ALA A 69 -11.67 4.12 -1.63
N MET A 70 -12.23 4.17 -2.83
CA MET A 70 -11.49 4.29 -4.08
C MET A 70 -10.70 5.60 -4.18
N VAL A 71 -11.32 6.75 -3.89
CA VAL A 71 -10.63 8.05 -3.92
C VAL A 71 -9.46 8.06 -2.94
N LEU A 72 -9.69 7.64 -1.70
CA LEU A 72 -8.63 7.56 -0.69
C LEU A 72 -7.54 6.56 -1.10
N GLY A 73 -7.93 5.41 -1.67
CA GLY A 73 -7.00 4.39 -2.13
C GLY A 73 -6.14 4.88 -3.28
N VAL A 74 -6.74 5.52 -4.28
CA VAL A 74 -6.04 6.11 -5.43
C VAL A 74 -5.05 7.17 -4.96
N ILE A 75 -5.49 8.11 -4.11
CA ILE A 75 -4.62 9.15 -3.55
C ILE A 75 -3.49 8.53 -2.73
N GLY A 76 -3.78 7.53 -1.88
CA GLY A 76 -2.79 6.87 -1.06
C GLY A 76 -1.73 6.12 -1.88
N THR A 77 -2.17 5.35 -2.88
CA THR A 77 -1.24 4.62 -3.77
C THR A 77 -0.46 5.55 -4.70
N ALA A 78 -1.05 6.68 -5.12
CA ALA A 78 -0.33 7.70 -5.86
C ALA A 78 0.70 8.41 -4.98
N GLY A 79 0.34 8.73 -3.73
CA GLY A 79 1.27 9.29 -2.74
C GLY A 79 2.44 8.35 -2.47
N MET A 80 2.19 7.05 -2.41
CA MET A 80 3.24 6.01 -2.32
C MET A 80 4.16 5.99 -3.54
N ALA A 81 3.59 6.09 -4.75
CA ALA A 81 4.39 6.16 -5.97
C ALA A 81 5.26 7.43 -6.00
N VAL A 82 4.70 8.57 -5.60
CA VAL A 82 5.42 9.84 -5.49
C VAL A 82 6.50 9.78 -4.41
N HIS A 83 6.24 9.14 -3.27
CA HIS A 83 7.22 8.92 -2.21
C HIS A 83 8.42 8.11 -2.74
N GLY A 84 8.15 6.97 -3.38
CA GLY A 84 9.20 6.16 -3.99
C GLY A 84 9.96 6.92 -5.08
N GLY A 85 9.26 7.73 -5.89
CA GLY A 85 9.89 8.56 -6.91
C GLY A 85 10.78 9.67 -6.33
N TYR A 86 10.35 10.30 -5.23
CA TYR A 86 11.12 11.29 -4.50
C TYR A 86 12.41 10.67 -3.93
N ASP A 87 12.30 9.55 -3.23
CA ASP A 87 13.47 8.86 -2.67
C ASP A 87 14.40 8.38 -3.79
N LEU A 88 13.85 7.89 -4.90
CA LEU A 88 14.63 7.39 -6.04
C LEU A 88 15.39 8.52 -6.73
N ALA A 89 14.76 9.68 -6.94
CA ALA A 89 15.43 10.84 -7.52
C ALA A 89 16.62 11.28 -6.66
N ASN A 90 16.45 11.28 -5.33
CA ASN A 90 17.49 11.62 -4.38
C ASN A 90 18.58 10.54 -4.25
N ALA A 91 18.26 9.27 -4.46
CA ALA A 91 19.24 8.19 -4.49
C ALA A 91 20.12 8.25 -5.75
N ILE A 92 19.55 8.65 -6.90
CA ILE A 92 20.27 8.76 -8.17
C ILE A 92 21.09 10.05 -8.23
N ASN A 93 20.53 11.18 -7.81
CA ASN A 93 21.21 12.47 -7.78
C ASN A 93 21.08 13.11 -6.38
N PRO A 94 21.95 12.72 -5.43
CA PRO A 94 21.88 13.26 -4.07
C PRO A 94 22.13 14.77 -4.06
N PRO A 95 21.28 15.57 -3.37
CA PRO A 95 21.54 16.99 -3.20
C PRO A 95 22.75 17.21 -2.29
N THR A 96 23.41 18.37 -2.43
CA THR A 96 24.55 18.75 -1.59
C THR A 96 24.20 18.91 -0.11
N PHE A 97 22.92 19.16 0.20
CA PHE A 97 22.38 19.17 1.54
C PHE A 97 21.05 18.42 1.59
N MET A 98 20.93 17.47 2.50
CA MET A 98 19.70 16.72 2.77
C MET A 98 19.47 16.68 4.28
N SER A 99 18.38 17.28 4.75
CA SER A 99 17.94 17.08 6.13
C SER A 99 17.03 15.86 6.20
N SER A 100 17.51 14.79 6.85
CA SER A 100 16.75 13.56 7.09
C SER A 100 15.51 13.76 7.96
N ASP A 101 15.45 14.88 8.70
CA ASP A 101 14.37 15.18 9.64
C ASP A 101 13.24 16.01 9.00
N LEU A 102 13.46 16.55 7.81
CA LEU A 102 12.43 17.28 7.09
C LEU A 102 11.50 16.29 6.36
N PRO A 103 10.18 16.30 6.64
CA PRO A 103 9.26 15.43 5.92
C PRO A 103 9.07 15.86 4.46
N SER A 104 8.77 14.90 3.60
CA SER A 104 8.33 15.16 2.22
C SER A 104 7.16 16.15 2.20
N GLN A 105 7.19 17.10 1.26
CA GLN A 105 6.12 18.10 1.09
C GLN A 105 4.82 17.48 0.57
N VAL A 106 4.91 16.37 -0.17
CA VAL A 106 3.76 15.72 -0.80
C VAL A 106 3.24 14.56 0.04
N ASP A 107 4.14 13.79 0.66
CA ASP A 107 3.78 12.66 1.52
C ASP A 107 4.44 12.77 2.91
N PRO A 108 4.05 13.77 3.71
CA PRO A 108 4.73 14.07 4.95
C PRO A 108 4.63 12.89 5.92
N ARG A 109 5.80 12.31 6.24
CA ARG A 109 5.94 11.12 7.10
C ARG A 109 5.10 9.90 6.65
N GLY A 110 4.64 9.87 5.40
CA GLY A 110 3.81 8.80 4.87
C GLY A 110 2.30 8.97 5.08
N LEU A 111 1.78 10.20 5.26
CA LEU A 111 0.34 10.46 5.40
C LEU A 111 -0.50 9.83 4.28
N LEU A 112 -0.08 10.00 3.03
CA LEU A 112 -0.77 9.42 1.88
C LEU A 112 -0.50 7.92 1.82
N SER A 113 0.78 7.54 1.86
CA SER A 113 1.21 6.15 1.71
C SER A 113 0.60 5.21 2.74
N PHE A 114 0.56 5.63 4.00
CA PHE A 114 0.08 4.84 5.13
C PHE A 114 -1.31 5.28 5.59
N GLY A 115 -1.53 6.56 5.84
CA GLY A 115 -2.80 7.07 6.37
C GLY A 115 -3.97 6.85 5.39
N PHE A 116 -3.88 7.42 4.19
CA PHE A 116 -4.96 7.35 3.20
C PHE A 116 -5.16 5.92 2.68
N THR A 117 -4.07 5.22 2.37
CA THR A 117 -4.11 3.80 1.99
C THR A 117 -4.74 2.95 3.10
N GLY A 118 -4.37 3.18 4.36
CA GLY A 118 -4.92 2.46 5.52
C GLY A 118 -6.43 2.65 5.65
N VAL A 119 -6.91 3.89 5.57
CA VAL A 119 -8.36 4.19 5.61
C VAL A 119 -9.09 3.57 4.43
N ALA A 120 -8.50 3.60 3.23
CA ALA A 120 -9.06 2.98 2.05
C ALA A 120 -9.21 1.46 2.22
N ILE A 121 -8.16 0.77 2.69
CA ILE A 121 -8.18 -0.67 2.93
C ILE A 121 -9.20 -1.02 4.02
N LEU A 122 -9.33 -0.24 5.09
CA LEU A 122 -10.37 -0.45 6.11
C LEU A 122 -11.78 -0.37 5.52
N LYS A 123 -12.05 0.64 4.69
CA LYS A 123 -13.34 0.79 4.02
C LYS A 123 -13.63 -0.34 3.04
N PHE A 124 -12.65 -0.75 2.22
CA PHE A 124 -12.80 -1.90 1.35
C PHE A 124 -13.03 -3.19 2.15
N SER A 125 -12.29 -3.41 3.23
CA SER A 125 -12.45 -4.58 4.10
C SER A 125 -13.85 -4.62 4.74
N TYR A 126 -14.39 -3.47 5.13
CA TYR A 126 -15.78 -3.36 5.61
C TYR A 126 -16.80 -3.71 4.52
N LEU A 127 -16.59 -3.25 3.28
CA LEU A 127 -17.48 -3.58 2.16
C LEU A 127 -17.39 -5.06 1.76
N MET A 128 -16.19 -5.64 1.78
CA MET A 128 -15.96 -7.05 1.49
C MET A 128 -16.76 -7.98 2.43
N ARG A 129 -17.04 -7.57 3.68
CA ARG A 129 -17.90 -8.33 4.62
C ARG A 129 -19.32 -8.55 4.12
N LYS A 130 -19.78 -7.72 3.18
CA LYS A 130 -21.13 -7.73 2.62
C LYS A 130 -21.19 -8.32 1.20
N ASP A 131 -20.07 -8.81 0.68
CA ASP A 131 -19.98 -9.45 -0.64
C ASP A 131 -19.53 -10.91 -0.49
N ASN A 132 -20.34 -11.85 -1.01
CA ASN A 132 -20.09 -13.29 -0.92
C ASN A 132 -18.84 -13.76 -1.71
N TYR A 133 -18.20 -12.88 -2.47
CA TYR A 133 -16.99 -13.18 -3.23
C TYR A 133 -15.73 -13.21 -2.36
N PHE A 134 -15.66 -12.40 -1.31
CA PHE A 134 -14.46 -12.27 -0.49
C PHE A 134 -14.56 -13.13 0.76
N PRO A 135 -13.60 -14.03 1.03
CA PRO A 135 -13.61 -14.85 2.24
C PRO A 135 -13.39 -13.99 3.49
N THR A 136 -14.01 -14.39 4.61
CA THR A 136 -13.93 -13.67 5.90
C THR A 136 -12.50 -13.40 6.36
N ASN A 137 -11.59 -14.35 6.15
CA ASN A 137 -10.19 -14.21 6.53
C ASN A 137 -9.50 -13.06 5.78
N LEU A 138 -9.78 -12.86 4.50
CA LEU A 138 -9.21 -11.76 3.73
C LEU A 138 -9.71 -10.40 4.24
N GLN A 139 -10.99 -10.33 4.62
CA GLN A 139 -11.58 -9.13 5.21
C GLN A 139 -10.91 -8.76 6.54
N PHE A 140 -10.57 -9.79 7.34
CA PHE A 140 -9.88 -9.60 8.61
C PHE A 140 -8.41 -9.19 8.41
N VAL A 141 -7.68 -9.84 7.49
CA VAL A 141 -6.32 -9.44 7.11
C VAL A 141 -6.30 -8.00 6.60
N GLY A 142 -7.25 -7.61 5.75
CA GLY A 142 -7.39 -6.23 5.29
C GLY A 142 -7.68 -5.26 6.43
N ALA A 143 -8.54 -5.64 7.39
CA ALA A 143 -8.81 -4.80 8.56
C ALA A 143 -7.54 -4.58 9.41
N ILE A 144 -6.78 -5.65 9.70
CA ILE A 144 -5.51 -5.55 10.44
C ILE A 144 -4.51 -4.69 9.67
N LEU A 145 -4.35 -4.94 8.37
CA LEU A 145 -3.43 -4.18 7.51
C LEU A 145 -3.77 -2.69 7.53
N GLY A 146 -5.03 -2.33 7.29
CA GLY A 146 -5.47 -0.93 7.26
C GLY A 146 -5.25 -0.23 8.60
N THR A 147 -5.54 -0.90 9.72
CA THR A 147 -5.25 -0.37 11.07
C THR A 147 -3.76 -0.21 11.30
N LEU A 148 -2.94 -1.21 10.93
CA LEU A 148 -1.49 -1.15 11.10
C LEU A 148 -0.87 0.01 10.34
N LEU A 149 -1.31 0.27 9.10
CA LEU A 149 -0.83 1.40 8.31
C LEU A 149 -1.11 2.74 9.00
N ILE A 150 -2.31 2.91 9.57
CA ILE A 150 -2.65 4.13 10.33
C ILE A 150 -1.76 4.25 11.58
N VAL A 151 -1.51 3.15 12.30
CA VAL A 151 -0.61 3.14 13.46
C VAL A 151 0.82 3.49 13.05
N ILE A 152 1.33 2.96 11.93
CA ILE A 152 2.66 3.29 11.39
C ILE A 152 2.74 4.79 11.09
N TYR A 153 1.72 5.38 10.47
CA TYR A 153 1.69 6.82 10.21
C TYR A 153 1.78 7.64 11.50
N LEU A 154 0.95 7.31 12.49
CA LEU A 154 0.94 8.02 13.79
C LEU A 154 2.28 7.86 14.52
N ALA A 155 2.89 6.67 14.47
CA ALA A 155 4.22 6.44 15.02
C ALA A 155 5.27 7.31 14.32
N ARG A 156 5.22 7.43 12.99
CA ARG A 156 6.14 8.27 12.20
C ARG A 156 6.02 9.77 12.47
N LEU A 157 4.93 10.23 13.10
CA LEU A 157 4.80 11.63 13.54
C LEU A 157 5.51 11.91 14.87
N THR A 158 5.77 10.89 15.67
CA THR A 158 6.28 11.03 17.05
C THR A 158 7.65 10.41 17.25
N VAL A 159 7.98 9.37 16.48
CA VAL A 159 9.25 8.64 16.52
C VAL A 159 10.07 9.01 15.28
N MET A 160 11.11 9.82 15.50
CA MET A 160 11.94 10.35 14.40
C MET A 160 12.96 9.33 13.88
N ASP A 161 13.45 8.45 14.76
CA ASP A 161 14.41 7.40 14.39
C ASP A 161 13.68 6.22 13.69
N PRO A 162 13.93 5.97 12.40
CA PRO A 162 13.31 4.86 11.66
C PRO A 162 13.75 3.48 12.16
N THR A 163 14.85 3.38 12.90
CA THR A 163 15.37 2.11 13.44
C THR A 163 14.79 1.75 14.80
N ASN A 164 14.01 2.66 15.40
CA ASN A 164 13.34 2.41 16.67
C ASN A 164 12.43 1.17 16.56
N PRO A 165 12.56 0.16 17.46
CA PRO A 165 11.79 -1.08 17.39
C PRO A 165 10.26 -0.90 17.34
N VAL A 166 9.74 0.16 17.99
CA VAL A 166 8.31 0.50 17.99
C VAL A 166 7.80 0.81 16.59
N LEU A 167 8.65 1.35 15.72
CA LEU A 167 8.33 1.64 14.33
C LEU A 167 8.79 0.50 13.41
N LEU A 168 9.98 -0.04 13.63
CA LEU A 168 10.60 -1.05 12.78
C LEU A 168 9.78 -2.35 12.72
N TYR A 169 9.28 -2.86 13.86
CA TYR A 169 8.54 -4.13 13.86
C TYR A 169 7.20 -4.03 13.13
N PRO A 170 6.35 -2.99 13.34
CA PRO A 170 5.18 -2.76 12.50
C PRO A 170 5.50 -2.67 11.00
N VAL A 171 6.56 -1.96 10.63
CA VAL A 171 6.98 -1.81 9.22
C VAL A 171 7.39 -3.17 8.63
N LEU A 172 8.14 -3.99 9.38
CA LEU A 172 8.51 -5.34 8.97
C LEU A 172 7.30 -6.26 8.83
N LEU A 173 6.38 -6.25 9.80
CA LEU A 173 5.14 -7.02 9.75
C LEU A 173 4.30 -6.64 8.54
N ASN A 174 4.18 -5.35 8.25
CA ASN A 174 3.51 -4.85 7.07
C ASN A 174 4.18 -5.36 5.79
N GLY A 175 5.49 -5.11 5.64
CA GLY A 175 6.23 -5.34 4.41
C GLY A 175 6.46 -6.81 4.06
N PHE A 176 6.69 -7.68 5.05
CA PHE A 176 6.96 -9.10 4.82
C PHE A 176 5.73 -9.99 4.87
N ILE A 177 4.69 -9.60 5.61
CA ILE A 177 3.56 -10.48 5.91
C ILE A 177 2.26 -9.90 5.42
N LEU A 178 1.79 -8.79 6.02
CA LEU A 178 0.41 -8.36 5.81
C LEU A 178 0.13 -7.81 4.41
N SER A 179 0.97 -6.90 3.91
CA SER A 179 0.81 -6.35 2.56
C SER A 179 0.95 -7.44 1.49
N PRO A 180 2.03 -8.26 1.45
CA PRO A 180 2.17 -9.34 0.48
C PRO A 180 1.00 -10.34 0.55
N LEU A 181 0.62 -10.77 1.75
CA LEU A 181 -0.50 -11.70 1.93
C LEU A 181 -1.80 -11.12 1.36
N TRP A 182 -2.12 -9.87 1.67
CA TRP A 182 -3.34 -9.22 1.21
C TRP A 182 -3.37 -9.07 -0.32
N TYR A 183 -2.28 -8.59 -0.91
CA TYR A 183 -2.16 -8.41 -2.36
C TYR A 183 -2.20 -9.73 -3.13
N PHE A 184 -1.43 -10.74 -2.71
CA PHE A 184 -1.46 -12.05 -3.35
C PHE A 184 -2.84 -12.69 -3.26
N TRP A 185 -3.51 -12.60 -2.10
CA TRP A 185 -4.84 -13.17 -1.93
C TRP A 185 -5.86 -12.51 -2.85
N ILE A 186 -5.87 -11.17 -2.94
CA ILE A 186 -6.71 -10.44 -3.91
C ILE A 186 -6.40 -10.88 -5.34
N GLY A 187 -5.11 -10.98 -5.69
CA GLY A 187 -4.71 -11.39 -7.03
C GLY A 187 -5.17 -12.80 -7.38
N PHE A 188 -5.16 -13.74 -6.43
CA PHE A 188 -5.69 -15.09 -6.65
C PHE A 188 -7.21 -15.10 -6.80
N LEU A 189 -7.94 -14.24 -6.08
CA LEU A 189 -9.38 -14.14 -6.23
C LEU A 189 -9.75 -13.62 -7.61
N PHE A 190 -9.15 -12.51 -8.05
CA PHE A 190 -9.42 -11.93 -9.37
C PHE A 190 -8.99 -12.82 -10.54
N LYS A 191 -8.05 -13.76 -10.33
CA LYS A 191 -7.67 -14.75 -11.35
C LYS A 191 -8.73 -15.85 -11.57
N ARG A 192 -9.49 -16.20 -10.53
CA ARG A 192 -10.34 -17.42 -10.51
C ARG A 192 -11.68 -17.30 -11.24
N LYS A 193 -12.08 -16.11 -11.70
CA LYS A 193 -13.36 -15.85 -12.38
C LYS A 193 -13.21 -14.75 -13.42
#